data_AF-A0A9X5LV90-F1
#
_entry.id   AF-A0A9X5LV90-F1
#
_cell.length_a   1.000
_cell.length_b   1.000
_cell.length_c   1.000
_cell.angle_alpha   90.00
_cell.angle_beta   90.00
_cell.angle_gamma   90.00
#
_symmetry.space_group_name_H-M   'P 1'
#
loop_
_entity.id
_entity.type
_entity.pdbx_description
1 polymer ?
#
loop_
_entity_poly.entity_id
_entity_poly.type
_entity_poly.pdbx_seq_one_letter_code
_entity_poly.pdbx_strand_id
1 'polypeptide(L)'
;MGWYPDPAGGPGERYWDGTSWTRNLRDAPEPQPATMPESLAALQPAAPRRVQDGRPTPAQQQVPSSRPDPRPSRWGSTEDGFELAGWWRRVAATIIDFVIIAVVVMASLNHEVTDAAHEYARFMQWANDQVAAGKTPTLNPQQIASQFHFIDPMTTLITAYVIAQAVYQFIMLSACAASVGQLVMRMRVIPNGQGRSHRRLPVLRALARALGWSLVEMFNQFLIVLTPISYLMPLFQRRRQTLHDLIAGTQVITVPRHDDPNH
;
A
#
# COMPACT_ATOMS: atom_id res chain seq x y z
N MET A 1 -7.78 37.62 -26.04
CA MET A 1 -7.46 36.38 -25.29
C MET A 1 -6.04 35.98 -25.64
N GLY A 2 -5.24 35.49 -24.68
CA GLY A 2 -3.81 35.24 -24.92
C GLY A 2 -3.09 34.68 -23.70
N TRP A 3 -1.83 34.28 -23.88
CA TRP A 3 -0.96 33.79 -22.80
C TRP A 3 -0.11 34.93 -22.25
N TYR A 4 -0.02 35.02 -20.93
CA TYR A 4 0.72 36.07 -20.22
C TYR A 4 1.47 35.48 -19.03
N PRO A 5 2.53 36.13 -18.52
CA PRO A 5 3.21 35.70 -17.30
C PRO A 5 2.23 35.50 -16.14
N ASP A 6 2.38 34.39 -15.39
CA ASP A 6 1.43 34.05 -14.32
C ASP A 6 1.39 35.14 -13.24
N PRO A 7 0.25 35.86 -13.05
CA PRO A 7 0.13 36.89 -12.02
C PRO A 7 0.28 36.35 -10.59
N ALA A 8 0.17 35.03 -10.40
CA ALA A 8 0.44 34.38 -9.11
C ALA A 8 1.94 34.12 -8.86
N GLY A 9 2.84 34.55 -9.76
CA GLY A 9 4.29 34.44 -9.60
C GLY A 9 4.89 33.07 -9.97
N GLY A 10 4.15 32.25 -10.72
CA GLY A 10 4.65 30.97 -11.24
C GLY A 10 5.67 31.16 -12.39
N PRO A 11 6.55 30.18 -12.64
CA PRO A 11 7.59 30.26 -13.68
C PRO A 11 7.07 30.11 -15.12
N GLY A 12 5.75 30.04 -15.32
CA GLY A 12 5.11 29.80 -16.61
C GLY A 12 4.13 30.91 -17.00
N GLU A 13 3.44 30.70 -18.11
CA GLU A 13 2.39 31.59 -18.59
C GLU A 13 1.00 31.03 -18.27
N ARG A 14 0.07 31.92 -17.94
CA ARG A 14 -1.35 31.62 -17.70
C ARG A 14 -2.19 32.21 -18.82
N TYR A 15 -3.22 31.48 -19.24
CA TYR A 15 -4.11 31.94 -20.32
C TYR A 15 -5.21 32.87 -19.81
N TRP A 16 -5.35 34.03 -20.45
CA TRP A 16 -6.39 35.05 -20.25
C TRP A 16 -7.47 34.95 -21.33
N ASP A 17 -8.71 34.69 -20.92
CA ASP A 17 -9.85 34.54 -21.82
C ASP A 17 -10.55 35.86 -22.20
N GLY A 18 -9.97 37.01 -21.86
CA GLY A 18 -10.58 38.32 -22.11
C GLY A 18 -11.42 38.85 -20.96
N THR A 19 -11.80 38.01 -19.99
CA THR A 19 -12.59 38.40 -18.80
C THR A 19 -12.02 37.88 -17.49
N SER A 20 -11.34 36.73 -17.48
CA SER A 20 -10.74 36.13 -16.31
C SER A 20 -9.49 35.28 -16.62
N TRP A 21 -8.69 35.03 -15.59
CA TRP A 21 -7.54 34.12 -15.66
C TRP A 21 -8.00 32.68 -15.58
N THR A 22 -7.64 31.87 -16.56
CA THR A 22 -8.01 30.45 -16.60
C THR A 22 -7.01 29.58 -15.81
N ARG A 23 -7.37 28.30 -15.59
CA ARG A 23 -6.49 27.32 -14.95
C ARG A 23 -5.41 26.76 -15.88
N ASN A 24 -5.42 27.13 -17.16
CA ASN A 24 -4.48 26.63 -18.14
C ASN A 24 -3.12 27.30 -17.93
N LEU A 25 -2.10 26.48 -17.69
CA LEU A 25 -0.71 26.86 -17.49
C LEU A 25 0.15 26.20 -18.56
N ARG A 26 1.14 26.93 -19.06
CA ARG A 26 2.18 26.39 -19.94
C ARG A 26 3.55 26.87 -19.49
N ASP A 27 4.57 26.07 -19.78
CA ASP A 27 5.95 26.49 -19.58
C ASP A 27 6.27 27.65 -20.52
N ALA A 28 6.98 28.66 -20.01
CA ALA A 28 7.41 29.79 -20.83
C ALA A 28 8.39 29.29 -21.91
N PRO A 29 8.35 29.83 -23.14
CA PRO A 29 9.34 29.51 -24.16
C PRO A 29 10.74 29.78 -23.61
N GLU A 30 11.63 28.80 -23.72
CA GLU A 30 13.03 28.93 -23.31
C GLU A 30 13.64 30.14 -24.03
N PRO A 31 14.29 31.08 -23.32
CA PRO A 31 14.85 32.27 -23.95
C PRO A 31 15.86 31.83 -25.01
N GLN A 32 15.52 32.06 -26.28
CA GLN A 32 16.45 31.88 -27.38
C GLN A 32 17.69 32.73 -27.07
N PRO A 33 18.91 32.14 -27.04
CA PRO A 33 20.10 32.92 -26.84
C PRO A 33 20.19 33.93 -27.98
N ALA A 34 20.09 35.21 -27.63
CA ALA A 34 20.29 36.30 -28.56
C ALA A 34 21.67 36.12 -29.20
N THR A 35 21.70 35.86 -30.51
CA THR A 35 22.94 35.93 -31.29
C THR A 35 23.45 37.36 -31.20
N MET A 36 24.41 37.59 -30.30
CA MET A 36 25.07 38.87 -30.16
C MET A 36 25.88 39.10 -31.45
N PRO A 37 25.80 40.28 -32.10
CA PRO A 37 26.64 40.60 -33.24
C PRO A 37 28.12 40.52 -32.83
N GLU A 38 28.90 39.83 -33.66
CA GLU A 38 30.33 39.52 -33.50
C GLU A 38 31.24 40.77 -33.32
N SER A 39 30.69 41.98 -33.54
CA SER A 39 31.41 43.24 -33.53
C SER A 39 31.72 43.82 -32.13
N LEU A 40 31.27 43.20 -31.04
CA LEU A 40 31.56 43.65 -29.66
C LEU A 40 32.50 42.72 -28.87
N ALA A 41 32.89 41.56 -29.43
CA ALA A 41 33.83 40.63 -28.78
C ALA A 41 35.31 41.09 -28.85
N ALA A 42 35.61 42.10 -29.67
CA ALA A 42 36.98 42.55 -29.94
C ALA A 42 37.61 43.46 -28.85
N LEU A 43 36.92 43.71 -27.72
CA LEU A 43 37.38 44.64 -26.68
C LEU A 43 37.64 44.00 -25.30
N GLN A 44 37.71 42.66 -25.20
CA GLN A 44 38.11 42.01 -23.95
C GLN A 44 39.66 41.88 -23.84
N PRO A 45 40.31 42.38 -22.78
CA PRO A 45 41.74 42.16 -22.53
C PRO A 45 42.04 40.68 -22.22
N ALA A 46 43.03 40.12 -22.91
CA ALA A 46 43.46 38.73 -22.75
C ALA A 46 44.06 38.47 -21.35
N ALA A 47 43.48 37.53 -20.60
CA ALA A 47 44.08 36.96 -19.40
C ALA A 47 45.25 36.01 -19.78
N PRO A 48 46.32 35.90 -18.96
CA PRO A 48 47.53 35.19 -19.34
C PRO A 48 47.29 33.67 -19.47
N ARG A 49 47.58 33.16 -20.66
CA ARG A 49 47.51 31.74 -21.03
C ARG A 49 48.66 31.00 -20.34
N ARG A 50 48.34 30.16 -19.35
CA ARG A 50 49.31 29.27 -18.70
C ARG A 50 49.73 28.19 -19.70
N VAL A 51 51.00 28.19 -20.10
CA VAL A 51 51.61 27.14 -20.91
C VAL A 51 51.69 25.88 -20.05
N GLN A 52 50.96 24.84 -20.44
CA GLN A 52 50.95 23.55 -19.76
C GLN A 52 51.76 22.56 -20.61
N ASP A 53 52.99 22.30 -20.17
CA ASP A 53 53.91 21.36 -20.81
C ASP A 53 53.33 19.95 -20.85
N GLY A 54 53.43 19.34 -22.03
CA GLY A 54 52.87 18.03 -22.34
C GLY A 54 53.54 16.89 -21.58
N ARG A 55 52.75 16.22 -20.73
CA ARG A 55 52.92 14.80 -20.42
C ARG A 55 51.57 14.10 -20.62
N PRO A 56 51.50 12.95 -21.30
CA PRO A 56 50.25 12.22 -21.47
C PRO A 56 49.83 11.61 -20.14
N THR A 57 48.78 12.16 -19.53
CA THR A 57 48.06 11.57 -18.40
C THR A 57 47.33 10.32 -18.88
N PRO A 58 47.40 9.16 -18.18
CA PRO A 58 46.59 8.01 -18.54
C PRO A 58 45.11 8.38 -18.40
N ALA A 59 44.33 8.10 -19.44
CA ALA A 59 42.90 8.30 -19.46
C ALA A 59 42.25 7.53 -18.30
N GLN A 60 41.93 8.23 -17.20
CA GLN A 60 40.97 7.74 -16.24
C GLN A 60 39.64 7.63 -16.98
N GLN A 61 39.26 6.40 -17.30
CA GLN A 61 37.90 6.05 -17.67
C GLN A 61 36.96 6.64 -16.62
N GLN A 62 36.28 7.72 -17.00
CA GLN A 62 35.14 8.23 -16.27
C GLN A 62 34.09 7.13 -16.29
N VAL A 63 34.09 6.31 -15.24
CA VAL A 63 32.95 5.46 -14.91
C VAL A 63 31.75 6.41 -14.80
N PRO A 64 30.69 6.26 -15.61
CA PRO A 64 29.52 7.10 -15.49
C PRO A 64 29.00 6.95 -14.07
N SER A 65 29.14 8.01 -13.27
CA SER A 65 28.47 8.09 -11.98
C SER A 65 26.99 8.16 -12.29
N SER A 66 26.33 7.00 -12.24
CA SER A 66 24.88 6.87 -12.30
C SER A 66 24.29 7.52 -11.05
N ARG A 67 24.30 8.84 -11.03
CA ARG A 67 23.53 9.66 -10.09
C ARG A 67 22.07 9.34 -10.41
N PRO A 68 21.29 8.79 -9.46
CA PRO A 68 19.87 8.57 -9.71
C PRO A 68 19.22 9.93 -9.98
N ASP A 69 18.63 10.11 -11.14
CA ASP A 69 17.75 11.24 -11.40
C ASP A 69 16.67 11.27 -10.30
N PRO A 70 16.53 12.38 -9.55
CA PRO A 70 15.44 12.53 -8.59
C PRO A 70 14.14 12.74 -9.37
N ARG A 71 13.56 11.66 -9.89
CA ARG A 71 12.21 11.70 -10.44
C ARG A 71 11.26 12.16 -9.32
N PRO A 72 10.43 13.18 -9.53
CA PRO A 72 9.47 13.62 -8.51
C PRO A 72 8.58 12.44 -8.12
N SER A 73 8.41 12.20 -6.81
CA SER A 73 7.62 11.09 -6.28
C SER A 73 6.20 11.13 -6.87
N ARG A 74 5.85 10.14 -7.70
CA ARG A 74 4.53 10.03 -8.31
C ARG A 74 3.53 9.59 -7.25
N TRP A 75 2.28 10.07 -7.31
CA TRP A 75 1.24 9.60 -6.38
C TRP A 75 1.14 8.08 -6.47
N GLY A 76 1.24 7.39 -5.33
CA GLY A 76 1.21 5.93 -5.32
C GLY A 76 2.55 5.26 -5.70
N SER A 77 3.68 5.96 -5.62
CA SER A 77 5.01 5.33 -5.67
C SER A 77 5.76 5.49 -4.35
N THR A 78 6.74 4.63 -4.10
CA THR A 78 7.72 4.80 -3.03
C THR A 78 8.66 5.97 -3.35
N GLU A 79 9.42 6.41 -2.34
CA GLU A 79 10.46 7.45 -2.50
C GLU A 79 11.55 7.03 -3.50
N ASP A 80 11.77 5.71 -3.65
CA ASP A 80 12.68 5.10 -4.62
C ASP A 80 12.07 4.88 -6.02
N GLY A 81 10.79 5.24 -6.23
CA GLY A 81 10.11 5.14 -7.52
C GLY A 81 9.37 3.82 -7.82
N PHE A 82 9.26 2.89 -6.86
CA PHE A 82 8.49 1.64 -7.05
C PHE A 82 6.99 1.87 -6.92
N GLU A 83 6.18 1.23 -7.76
CA GLU A 83 4.73 1.35 -7.72
C GLU A 83 4.13 0.66 -6.48
N LEU A 84 3.37 1.42 -5.69
CA LEU A 84 2.62 0.89 -4.56
C LEU A 84 1.44 0.05 -5.07
N ALA A 85 1.21 -1.09 -4.44
CA ALA A 85 0.13 -1.99 -4.79
C ALA A 85 -1.21 -1.26 -4.80
N GLY A 86 -1.96 -1.46 -5.90
CA GLY A 86 -3.32 -0.97 -6.04
C GLY A 86 -4.26 -1.58 -4.99
N TRP A 87 -5.32 -0.85 -4.65
CA TRP A 87 -6.25 -1.26 -3.60
C TRP A 87 -6.89 -2.64 -3.85
N TRP A 88 -7.41 -2.88 -5.06
CA TRP A 88 -8.02 -4.16 -5.42
C TRP A 88 -7.07 -5.36 -5.34
N ARG A 89 -5.77 -5.17 -5.59
CA ARG A 89 -4.78 -6.25 -5.44
C ARG A 89 -4.64 -6.65 -3.98
N ARG A 90 -4.67 -5.68 -3.07
CA ARG A 90 -4.65 -5.93 -1.62
C ARG A 90 -5.91 -6.66 -1.18
N VAL A 91 -7.08 -6.22 -1.63
CA VAL A 91 -8.37 -6.90 -1.35
C VAL A 91 -8.33 -8.36 -1.81
N ALA A 92 -7.92 -8.61 -3.06
CA ALA A 92 -7.82 -9.97 -3.59
C ALA A 92 -6.82 -10.84 -2.80
N ALA A 93 -5.65 -10.31 -2.45
CA ALA A 93 -4.68 -11.02 -1.62
C ALA A 93 -5.25 -11.35 -0.23
N THR A 94 -5.94 -10.41 0.41
CA THR A 94 -6.60 -10.63 1.71
C THR A 94 -7.68 -11.70 1.62
N ILE A 95 -8.48 -11.73 0.55
CA ILE A 95 -9.48 -12.80 0.34
C ILE A 95 -8.80 -14.16 0.21
N ILE A 96 -7.72 -14.26 -0.55
CA ILE A 96 -6.95 -15.52 -0.69
C ILE A 96 -6.43 -15.98 0.68
N ASP A 97 -5.78 -15.08 1.42
CA ASP A 97 -5.26 -15.40 2.76
C ASP A 97 -6.39 -15.78 3.73
N PHE A 98 -7.52 -15.08 3.70
CA PHE A 98 -8.70 -15.38 4.51
C PHE A 98 -9.19 -16.80 4.26
N VAL A 99 -9.37 -17.19 2.99
CA VAL A 99 -9.85 -18.54 2.63
C VAL A 99 -8.86 -19.60 3.09
N ILE A 100 -7.56 -19.39 2.87
CA ILE A 100 -6.52 -20.34 3.29
C ILE A 100 -6.60 -20.59 4.81
N ILE A 101 -6.62 -19.52 5.61
CA ILE A 101 -6.61 -19.65 7.07
C ILE A 101 -7.96 -20.13 7.60
N ALA A 102 -9.07 -19.68 7.03
CA ALA A 102 -10.41 -20.16 7.40
C ALA A 102 -10.53 -21.67 7.18
N VAL A 103 -10.09 -22.18 6.02
CA VAL A 103 -10.10 -23.62 5.74
C VAL A 103 -9.22 -24.39 6.71
N VAL A 104 -8.01 -23.91 6.99
CA VAL A 104 -7.10 -24.56 7.95
C VAL A 104 -7.71 -24.60 9.36
N VAL A 105 -8.31 -23.51 9.82
CA VAL A 105 -8.92 -23.42 11.15
C VAL A 105 -10.16 -24.32 11.23
N MET A 106 -11.05 -24.27 10.24
CA MET A 106 -12.25 -25.12 10.20
C MET A 106 -11.90 -26.61 10.13
N ALA A 107 -10.87 -26.99 9.37
CA ALA A 107 -10.41 -28.37 9.32
C ALA A 107 -9.77 -28.82 10.64
N SER A 108 -9.00 -27.94 11.30
CA SER A 108 -8.33 -28.25 12.57
C SER A 108 -9.30 -28.30 13.75
N LEU A 109 -10.35 -27.47 13.73
CA LEU A 109 -11.40 -27.37 14.74
C LEU A 109 -12.73 -27.89 14.20
N ASN A 110 -12.69 -29.01 13.47
CA ASN A 110 -13.88 -29.56 12.81
C ASN A 110 -14.98 -29.98 13.80
N HIS A 111 -14.62 -30.34 15.04
CA HIS A 111 -15.57 -30.66 16.10
C HIS A 111 -16.37 -29.42 16.49
N GLU A 112 -15.72 -28.28 16.72
CA GLU A 112 -16.40 -26.99 16.99
C GLU A 112 -17.34 -26.60 15.84
N VAL A 113 -16.92 -26.82 14.58
CA VAL A 113 -17.76 -26.59 13.39
C VAL A 113 -18.98 -27.50 13.39
N THR A 114 -18.77 -28.77 13.74
CA THR A 114 -19.83 -29.78 13.80
C THR A 114 -20.81 -29.46 14.92
N ASP A 115 -20.32 -29.08 16.09
CA ASP A 115 -21.14 -28.68 17.24
C ASP A 115 -21.95 -27.43 16.89
N ALA A 116 -21.32 -26.40 16.33
CA ALA A 116 -22.03 -25.22 15.85
C ALA A 116 -23.13 -25.53 14.83
N ALA A 117 -22.88 -26.48 13.92
CA ALA A 117 -23.89 -26.92 12.94
C ALA A 117 -25.06 -27.66 13.60
N HIS A 118 -24.79 -28.50 14.59
CA HIS A 118 -25.84 -29.16 15.37
C HIS A 118 -26.66 -28.15 16.18
N GLU A 119 -26.01 -27.20 16.84
CA GLU A 119 -26.70 -26.12 17.57
C GLU A 119 -27.60 -25.30 16.67
N TYR A 120 -27.12 -24.98 15.46
CA TYR A 120 -27.90 -24.26 14.47
C TYR A 120 -29.11 -25.07 14.02
N ALA A 121 -28.94 -26.37 13.77
CA ALA A 121 -30.05 -27.26 13.44
C ALA A 121 -31.09 -27.33 14.57
N ARG A 122 -30.65 -27.41 15.83
CA ARG A 122 -31.55 -27.38 17.01
C ARG A 122 -32.35 -26.09 17.10
N PHE A 123 -31.70 -24.95 16.87
CA PHE A 123 -32.37 -23.65 16.82
C PHE A 123 -33.43 -23.59 15.70
N MET A 124 -33.07 -24.02 14.50
CA MET A 124 -33.99 -24.02 13.36
C MET A 124 -35.20 -24.94 13.58
N GLN A 125 -34.99 -26.10 14.20
CA GLN A 125 -36.07 -27.01 14.58
C GLN A 125 -37.00 -26.36 15.62
N TRP A 126 -36.44 -25.80 16.70
CA TRP A 126 -37.22 -25.08 17.70
C TRP A 126 -38.03 -23.92 17.10
N ALA A 127 -37.42 -23.14 16.20
CA ALA A 127 -38.10 -22.03 15.54
C ALA A 127 -39.27 -22.52 14.68
N ASN A 128 -39.07 -23.60 13.92
CA ASN A 128 -40.13 -24.23 13.12
C ASN A 128 -41.28 -24.75 13.99
N ASP A 129 -40.98 -25.39 15.12
CA ASP A 129 -41.99 -25.92 16.05
C ASP A 129 -42.83 -24.80 16.68
N GLN A 130 -42.21 -23.67 17.01
CA GLN A 130 -42.92 -22.50 17.53
C GLN A 130 -43.89 -21.94 16.51
N VAL A 131 -43.45 -21.79 15.25
CA VAL A 131 -44.29 -21.30 14.15
C VAL A 131 -45.42 -22.29 13.86
N ALA A 132 -45.13 -23.59 13.83
CA ALA A 132 -46.14 -24.64 13.64
C ALA A 132 -47.19 -24.66 14.76
N ALA A 133 -46.80 -24.30 15.99
CA ALA A 133 -47.70 -24.10 17.12
C ALA A 133 -48.46 -22.76 17.10
N GLY A 134 -48.34 -21.96 16.03
CA GLY A 134 -48.96 -20.64 15.90
C GLY A 134 -48.34 -19.57 16.80
N LYS A 135 -47.13 -19.79 17.31
CA LYS A 135 -46.39 -18.85 18.17
C LYS A 135 -45.35 -18.10 17.35
N THR A 136 -45.16 -16.82 17.65
CA THR A 136 -44.04 -16.05 17.12
C THR A 136 -42.80 -16.30 18.00
N PRO A 137 -41.64 -16.67 17.45
CA PRO A 137 -40.39 -16.72 18.20
C PRO A 137 -40.07 -15.32 18.77
N THR A 138 -40.10 -15.16 20.09
CA THR A 138 -39.89 -13.86 20.77
C THR A 138 -38.49 -13.68 21.36
N LEU A 139 -37.62 -14.68 21.25
CA LEU A 139 -36.27 -14.60 21.79
C LEU A 139 -35.47 -13.51 21.06
N ASN A 140 -34.86 -12.62 21.82
CA ASN A 140 -33.91 -11.66 21.25
C ASN A 140 -32.58 -12.36 20.89
N PRO A 141 -31.71 -11.73 20.08
CA PRO A 141 -30.46 -12.37 19.63
C PRO A 141 -29.57 -12.86 20.78
N GLN A 142 -29.53 -12.13 21.90
CA GLN A 142 -28.71 -12.50 23.06
C GLN A 142 -29.25 -13.77 23.75
N GLN A 143 -30.56 -13.90 23.86
CA GLN A 143 -31.22 -15.08 24.42
C GLN A 143 -31.06 -16.30 23.51
N ILE A 144 -31.12 -16.12 22.19
CA ILE A 144 -30.85 -17.20 21.24
C ILE A 144 -29.41 -17.66 21.39
N ALA A 145 -28.45 -16.74 21.46
CA ALA A 145 -27.04 -17.06 21.60
C ALA A 145 -26.73 -17.84 22.90
N SER A 146 -27.36 -17.48 24.02
CA SER A 146 -27.16 -18.18 25.29
C SER A 146 -27.92 -19.50 25.39
N GLN A 147 -29.16 -19.57 24.87
CA GLN A 147 -29.99 -20.78 24.94
C GLN A 147 -29.47 -21.92 24.06
N PHE A 148 -28.92 -21.60 22.89
CA PHE A 148 -28.41 -22.58 21.93
C PHE A 148 -26.88 -22.65 21.93
N HIS A 149 -26.23 -22.18 23.00
CA HIS A 149 -24.77 -22.28 23.19
C HIS A 149 -23.93 -21.82 21.99
N PHE A 150 -24.40 -20.81 21.23
CA PHE A 150 -23.68 -20.32 20.05
C PHE A 150 -22.41 -19.56 20.40
N ILE A 151 -22.33 -19.01 21.62
CA ILE A 151 -21.24 -18.14 22.05
C ILE A 151 -19.91 -18.89 22.08
N ASP A 152 -19.87 -20.06 22.72
CA ASP A 152 -18.62 -20.79 22.96
C ASP A 152 -17.93 -21.26 21.66
N PRO A 153 -18.56 -22.03 20.76
CA PRO A 153 -17.92 -22.50 19.53
C PRO A 153 -17.55 -21.34 18.60
N MET A 154 -18.40 -20.31 18.49
CA MET A 154 -18.10 -19.13 17.67
C MET A 154 -16.92 -18.34 18.23
N THR A 155 -16.87 -18.12 19.55
CA THR A 155 -15.78 -17.40 20.20
C THR A 155 -14.46 -18.17 20.05
N THR A 156 -14.48 -19.49 20.21
CA THR A 156 -13.33 -20.37 19.98
C THR A 156 -12.84 -20.27 18.54
N LEU A 157 -13.72 -20.43 17.54
CA LEU A 157 -13.36 -20.36 16.12
C LEU A 157 -12.81 -18.99 15.71
N ILE A 158 -13.44 -17.90 16.15
CA ILE A 158 -12.99 -16.52 15.85
C ILE A 158 -11.62 -16.27 16.49
N THR A 159 -11.45 -16.64 17.76
CA THR A 159 -10.19 -16.45 18.48
C THR A 159 -9.07 -17.28 17.85
N ALA A 160 -9.35 -18.54 17.53
CA ALA A 160 -8.41 -19.42 16.83
C ALA A 160 -8.02 -18.86 15.45
N TYR A 161 -8.99 -18.32 14.70
CA TYR A 161 -8.71 -17.67 13.41
C TYR A 161 -7.78 -16.46 13.56
N VAL A 162 -8.05 -15.56 14.50
CA VAL A 162 -7.20 -14.38 14.73
C VAL A 162 -5.78 -14.79 15.10
N ILE A 163 -5.62 -15.77 16.00
CA ILE A 163 -4.30 -16.29 16.40
C ILE A 163 -3.60 -16.95 15.21
N ALA A 164 -4.28 -17.84 14.49
CA ALA A 164 -3.73 -18.53 13.33
C ALA A 164 -3.29 -17.55 12.24
N GLN A 165 -4.11 -16.53 11.95
CA GLN A 165 -3.80 -15.48 10.99
C GLN A 165 -2.57 -14.66 11.44
N ALA A 166 -2.46 -14.32 12.73
CA ALA A 166 -1.32 -13.58 13.26
C ALA A 166 -0.01 -14.37 13.14
N VAL A 167 -0.04 -15.65 13.54
CA VAL A 167 1.11 -16.58 13.43
C VAL A 167 1.50 -16.75 11.96
N TYR A 168 0.54 -17.03 11.09
CA TYR A 168 0.73 -17.15 9.64
C TYR A 168 1.36 -15.89 9.04
N GLN A 169 0.80 -14.71 9.34
CA GLN A 169 1.34 -13.44 8.84
C GLN A 169 2.78 -13.24 9.31
N PHE A 170 3.08 -13.47 10.59
CA PHE A 170 4.43 -13.31 11.12
C PHE A 170 5.45 -14.22 10.42
N ILE A 171 5.13 -15.51 10.25
CA ILE A 171 5.98 -16.48 9.56
C ILE A 171 6.19 -16.06 8.09
N MET A 172 5.11 -15.78 7.37
CA MET A 172 5.19 -15.42 5.96
C MET A 172 5.93 -14.10 5.71
N LEU A 173 5.71 -13.08 6.54
CA LEU A 173 6.39 -11.80 6.42
C LEU A 173 7.89 -11.90 6.76
N SER A 174 8.25 -12.72 7.75
CA SER A 174 9.66 -12.93 8.11
C SER A 174 10.41 -13.79 7.08
N ALA A 175 9.75 -14.80 6.51
CA ALA A 175 10.35 -15.69 5.52
C ALA A 175 10.36 -15.10 4.10
N CYS A 176 9.20 -14.60 3.64
CA CYS A 176 8.95 -14.24 2.25
C CYS A 176 8.78 -12.73 2.02
N ALA A 177 8.69 -11.92 3.09
CA ALA A 177 8.31 -10.51 3.02
C ALA A 177 6.97 -10.30 2.27
N ALA A 178 6.09 -11.29 2.28
CA ALA A 178 4.77 -11.29 1.67
C ALA A 178 3.96 -12.50 2.18
N SER A 179 2.64 -12.39 2.27
CA SER A 179 1.74 -13.53 2.46
C SER A 179 1.55 -14.33 1.17
N VAL A 180 0.97 -15.52 1.24
CA VAL A 180 0.65 -16.34 0.05
C VAL A 180 -0.25 -15.56 -0.92
N GLY A 181 -1.33 -14.94 -0.42
CA GLY A 181 -2.20 -14.10 -1.26
C GLY A 181 -1.42 -12.95 -1.91
N GLN A 182 -0.48 -12.33 -1.19
CA GLN A 182 0.37 -11.29 -1.76
C GLN A 182 1.33 -11.82 -2.83
N LEU A 183 1.93 -12.99 -2.62
CA LEU A 183 2.79 -13.64 -3.61
C LEU A 183 2.03 -13.98 -4.89
N VAL A 184 0.82 -14.54 -4.76
CA VAL A 184 -0.08 -14.82 -5.89
C VAL A 184 -0.40 -13.54 -6.66
N MET A 185 -0.66 -12.44 -5.95
CA MET A 185 -0.94 -11.13 -6.54
C MET A 185 0.31 -10.35 -6.98
N ARG A 186 1.50 -10.96 -6.88
CA ARG A 186 2.82 -10.40 -7.22
C ARG A 186 3.12 -9.11 -6.45
N MET A 187 2.87 -9.16 -5.16
CA MET A 187 3.10 -8.06 -4.23
C MET A 187 4.20 -8.43 -3.22
N ARG A 188 4.86 -7.40 -2.71
CA ARG A 188 5.87 -7.54 -1.66
C ARG A 188 5.73 -6.45 -0.62
N VAL A 189 5.92 -6.82 0.65
CA VAL A 189 5.99 -5.91 1.78
C VAL A 189 7.42 -5.45 1.98
N ILE A 190 7.61 -4.14 2.08
CA ILE A 190 8.90 -3.50 2.26
C ILE A 190 8.87 -2.51 3.44
N PRO A 191 10.03 -2.19 4.03
CA PRO A 191 10.20 -1.02 4.87
C PRO A 191 9.71 0.26 4.18
N ASN A 192 9.06 1.16 4.95
CA ASN A 192 8.66 2.48 4.46
C ASN A 192 9.84 3.23 3.83
N GLY A 193 9.66 3.74 2.61
CA GLY A 193 10.66 4.54 1.88
C GLY A 193 11.79 3.75 1.23
N GLN A 194 11.90 2.42 1.41
CA GLN A 194 13.02 1.61 0.90
C GLN A 194 12.56 0.56 -0.11
N GLY A 195 12.14 1.01 -1.29
CA GLY A 195 11.72 0.13 -2.40
C GLY A 195 12.87 -0.70 -2.99
N ARG A 196 14.10 -0.18 -2.96
CA ARG A 196 15.29 -0.87 -3.49
C ARG A 196 15.86 -1.95 -2.58
N SER A 197 15.35 -2.08 -1.34
CA SER A 197 15.82 -3.10 -0.41
C SER A 197 15.41 -4.50 -0.90
N HIS A 198 16.35 -5.21 -1.51
CA HIS A 198 16.20 -6.64 -1.81
C HIS A 198 16.19 -7.50 -0.53
N ARG A 199 16.55 -6.90 0.61
CA ARG A 199 16.61 -7.55 1.92
C ARG A 199 15.22 -7.96 2.42
N ARG A 200 15.17 -9.08 3.15
CA ARG A 200 13.95 -9.55 3.83
C ARG A 200 13.44 -8.49 4.81
N LEU A 201 12.14 -8.50 5.10
CA LEU A 201 11.56 -7.61 6.09
C LEU A 201 12.19 -7.90 7.46
N PRO A 202 12.64 -6.88 8.22
CA PRO A 202 13.18 -7.11 9.56
C PRO A 202 12.14 -7.82 10.43
N VAL A 203 12.56 -8.85 11.17
CA VAL A 203 11.67 -9.69 11.99
C VAL A 203 10.84 -8.84 12.96
N LEU A 204 11.44 -7.81 13.56
CA LEU A 204 10.72 -6.90 14.45
C LEU A 204 9.58 -6.15 13.74
N ARG A 205 9.75 -5.76 12.47
CA ARG A 205 8.70 -5.12 11.68
C ARG A 205 7.64 -6.11 11.23
N ALA A 206 8.02 -7.34 10.90
CA ALA A 206 7.07 -8.42 10.65
C ALA A 206 6.19 -8.68 11.88
N LEU A 207 6.79 -8.73 13.07
CA LEU A 207 6.08 -8.88 14.34
C LEU A 207 5.17 -7.69 14.63
N ALA A 208 5.68 -6.47 14.54
CA ALA A 208 4.89 -5.25 14.74
C ALA A 208 3.69 -5.18 13.79
N ARG A 209 3.86 -5.65 12.56
CA ARG A 209 2.77 -5.73 11.58
C ARG A 209 1.72 -6.77 11.95
N ALA A 210 2.14 -7.98 12.30
CA ALA A 210 1.23 -9.05 12.71
C ALA A 210 0.45 -8.69 13.98
N LEU A 211 1.13 -8.09 14.97
CA LEU A 211 0.50 -7.57 16.18
C LEU A 211 -0.42 -6.39 15.87
N GLY A 212 -0.01 -5.45 15.02
CA GLY A 212 -0.84 -4.33 14.59
C GLY A 212 -2.12 -4.78 13.89
N TRP A 213 -2.04 -5.82 13.06
CA TRP A 213 -3.22 -6.44 12.46
C TRP A 213 -4.12 -7.09 13.52
N SER A 214 -3.53 -7.87 14.44
CA SER A 214 -4.27 -8.55 15.52
C SER A 214 -4.98 -7.56 16.44
N LEU A 215 -4.34 -6.44 16.77
CA LEU A 215 -4.93 -5.36 17.56
C LEU A 215 -6.12 -4.75 16.82
N VAL A 216 -5.98 -4.47 15.52
CA VAL A 216 -7.09 -3.94 14.72
C VAL A 216 -8.28 -4.90 14.74
N GLU A 217 -8.08 -6.20 14.54
CA GLU A 217 -9.19 -7.16 14.58
C GLU A 217 -9.79 -7.34 15.99
N MET A 218 -8.95 -7.35 17.02
CA MET A 218 -9.40 -7.43 18.40
C MET A 218 -10.30 -6.24 18.77
N PHE A 219 -9.90 -5.02 18.42
CA PHE A 219 -10.76 -3.84 18.63
C PHE A 219 -11.97 -3.81 17.69
N ASN A 220 -11.87 -4.42 16.51
CA ASN A 220 -12.98 -4.52 15.57
C ASN A 220 -14.14 -5.34 16.14
N GLN A 221 -13.90 -6.33 17.01
CA GLN A 221 -14.98 -7.05 17.70
C GLN A 221 -15.87 -6.14 18.56
N PHE A 222 -15.34 -5.03 19.06
CA PHE A 222 -16.09 -4.07 19.89
C PHE A 222 -16.67 -2.91 19.08
N LEU A 223 -15.91 -2.41 18.10
CA LEU A 223 -16.27 -1.18 17.38
C LEU A 223 -16.92 -1.45 16.01
N ILE A 224 -16.69 -2.61 15.39
CA ILE A 224 -17.15 -3.07 14.05
C ILE A 224 -16.65 -2.20 12.87
N VAL A 225 -16.32 -0.93 13.10
CA VAL A 225 -15.94 0.05 12.08
C VAL A 225 -14.44 0.10 11.79
N LEU A 226 -13.60 -0.51 12.64
CA LEU A 226 -12.15 -0.33 12.56
C LEU A 226 -11.56 -1.04 11.34
N THR A 227 -12.04 -2.25 11.06
CA THR A 227 -11.63 -3.04 9.90
C THR A 227 -12.00 -2.38 8.56
N PRO A 228 -13.25 -1.94 8.31
CA PRO A 228 -13.58 -1.25 7.06
C PRO A 228 -12.82 0.08 6.90
N ILE A 229 -12.60 0.85 7.97
CA ILE A 229 -11.76 2.06 7.92
C ILE A 229 -10.33 1.71 7.52
N SER A 230 -9.74 0.68 8.13
CA SER A 230 -8.39 0.19 7.81
C SER A 230 -8.25 -0.21 6.34
N TYR A 231 -9.25 -0.89 5.78
CA TYR A 231 -9.26 -1.31 4.38
C TYR A 231 -9.48 -0.16 3.40
N LEU A 232 -10.24 0.87 3.76
CA LEU A 232 -10.49 2.02 2.89
C LEU A 232 -9.38 3.07 2.96
N MET A 233 -8.64 3.13 4.08
CA MET A 233 -7.56 4.09 4.32
C MET A 233 -6.55 4.24 3.16
N PRO A 234 -6.08 3.17 2.49
CA PRO A 234 -5.15 3.28 1.36
C PRO A 234 -5.67 4.06 0.15
N LEU A 235 -6.99 4.18 -0.02
CA LEU A 235 -7.59 4.92 -1.14
C LEU A 235 -7.38 6.43 -1.02
N PHE A 236 -7.25 6.92 0.21
CA PHE A 236 -7.20 8.35 0.52
C PHE A 236 -5.77 8.85 0.84
N GLN A 237 -4.77 7.98 0.79
CA GLN A 237 -3.40 8.29 1.19
C GLN A 237 -2.39 8.11 0.05
N ARG A 238 -1.46 9.06 -0.07
CA ARG A 238 -0.32 9.00 -1.00
C ARG A 238 0.49 7.71 -0.85
N ARG A 239 0.73 7.31 0.40
CA ARG A 239 1.55 6.14 0.77
C ARG A 239 0.78 4.82 0.74
N ARG A 240 -0.54 4.85 0.49
CA ARG A 240 -1.43 3.67 0.42
C ARG A 240 -1.23 2.67 1.57
N GLN A 241 -1.15 3.16 2.81
CA GLN A 241 -0.94 2.34 4.01
C GLN A 241 -2.28 2.05 4.70
N THR A 242 -2.44 0.83 5.21
CA THR A 242 -3.47 0.45 6.17
C THR A 242 -3.02 0.75 7.60
N LEU A 243 -3.89 0.58 8.61
CA LEU A 243 -3.52 0.83 10.01
C LEU A 243 -2.33 -0.03 10.47
N HIS A 244 -2.32 -1.31 10.10
CA HIS A 244 -1.22 -2.21 10.47
C HIS A 244 0.06 -1.94 9.65
N ASP A 245 -0.06 -1.44 8.42
CA ASP A 245 1.09 -0.94 7.65
C ASP A 245 1.77 0.24 8.37
N LEU A 246 0.96 1.16 8.90
CA LEU A 246 1.42 2.36 9.60
C LEU A 246 2.12 2.02 10.91
N ILE A 247 1.51 1.15 11.73
CA ILE A 247 2.08 0.66 13.00
C ILE A 247 3.47 0.03 12.76
N ALA A 248 3.62 -0.74 11.68
CA ALA A 248 4.87 -1.42 11.37
C ALA A 248 5.88 -0.59 10.58
N GLY A 249 5.50 0.61 10.11
CA GLY A 249 6.31 1.40 9.19
C GLY A 249 6.65 0.63 7.90
N THR A 250 5.63 0.02 7.29
CA THR A 250 5.75 -0.82 6.09
C THR A 250 4.88 -0.33 4.94
N GLN A 251 5.25 -0.69 3.73
CA GLN A 251 4.51 -0.42 2.50
C GLN A 251 4.42 -1.70 1.66
N VAL A 252 3.42 -1.79 0.79
CA VAL A 252 3.27 -2.91 -0.14
C VAL A 252 3.43 -2.39 -1.56
N ILE A 253 4.38 -2.98 -2.28
CA ILE A 253 4.70 -2.66 -3.67
C ILE A 253 4.25 -3.78 -4.59
N THR A 254 4.03 -3.44 -5.86
CA THR A 254 3.87 -4.41 -6.94
C THR A 254 5.26 -4.81 -7.44
N VAL A 255 5.50 -6.11 -7.62
CA VAL A 255 6.76 -6.61 -8.19
C VAL A 255 6.67 -6.53 -9.72
N PRO A 256 7.62 -5.86 -10.42
CA PRO A 256 7.66 -5.80 -11.87
C PRO A 256 7.77 -7.20 -12.51
N ARG A 257 7.22 -7.38 -13.71
CA ARG A 257 7.49 -8.60 -14.49
C ARG A 257 8.94 -8.56 -14.97
N HIS A 258 9.61 -9.72 -14.97
CA HIS A 258 11.01 -9.86 -15.36
C HIS A 258 11.30 -9.59 -16.84
N ASP A 259 10.30 -9.16 -17.62
CA ASP A 259 10.38 -8.89 -19.05
C ASP A 259 10.62 -7.41 -19.37
N ASP A 260 10.90 -6.57 -18.36
CA ASP A 260 11.23 -5.15 -18.55
C ASP A 260 12.77 -4.99 -18.62
N PRO A 261 13.36 -4.73 -19.80
CA PRO A 261 14.82 -4.73 -19.99
C PRO A 261 15.53 -3.51 -19.36
N ASN A 262 14.86 -2.74 -18.51
CA ASN A 262 15.37 -1.49 -17.92
C ASN A 262 15.47 -1.51 -16.38
N HIS A 263 15.38 -2.68 -15.74
CA HIS A 263 15.52 -2.82 -14.28
C HIS A 263 16.46 -3.95 -13.85
#